data_AF-A0A2K3KB38-F1
#
_entry.id   AF-A0A2K3KB38-F1
#
_cell.length_a   1.000
_cell.length_b   1.000
_cell.length_c   1.000
_cell.angle_alpha   90.00
_cell.angle_beta   90.00
_cell.angle_gamma   90.00
#
_symmetry.space_group_name_H-M   'P 1'
#
loop_
_entity.id
_entity.type
_entity.pdbx_description
1 polymer ?
#
loop_
_entity_poly.entity_id
_entity_poly.type
_entity_poly.pdbx_seq_one_letter_code
_entity_poly.pdbx_strand_id
1 'polypeptide(L)'
;SELAFKVASICAFSQCYAASKPVILEPIMLVELKVPTEFQGAVAGDLNKRKGVIVGNNQDGDDSIIRVCVPLNNIFEYSTVLRSMTQGKAERVNSQ
;
A
#
# COMPACT_ATOMS: atom_id res chain seq x y z
N SER A 1 42.51 -7.33 13.53
CA SER A 1 42.31 -7.66 12.10
C SER A 1 40.86 -7.36 11.75
N GLU A 2 40.60 -6.35 10.92
CA GLU A 2 39.26 -5.91 10.52
C GLU A 2 38.45 -7.00 9.81
N LEU A 3 39.12 -7.79 8.96
CA LEU A 3 38.50 -8.87 8.21
C LEU A 3 37.95 -9.97 9.13
N ALA A 4 38.71 -10.33 10.17
CA ALA A 4 38.28 -11.32 11.15
C ALA A 4 37.03 -10.87 11.93
N PHE A 5 36.93 -9.57 12.26
CA PHE A 5 35.75 -9.00 12.89
C PHE A 5 34.54 -8.97 11.95
N LYS A 6 34.71 -8.62 10.66
CA LYS A 6 33.61 -8.68 9.68
C LYS A 6 33.05 -10.10 9.54
N VAL A 7 33.93 -11.10 9.44
CA VAL A 7 33.52 -12.50 9.33
C VAL A 7 32.81 -12.97 10.60
N ALA A 8 33.34 -12.64 11.79
CA ALA A 8 32.70 -12.99 13.05
C ALA A 8 31.29 -12.37 13.18
N SER A 9 31.12 -11.10 12.79
CA SER A 9 29.82 -10.42 12.81
C SER A 9 28.80 -11.07 11.86
N ILE A 10 29.21 -11.50 10.66
CA ILE A 10 28.33 -12.20 9.71
C ILE A 10 27.88 -13.55 10.28
N CYS A 11 28.81 -14.32 10.84
CA CYS A 11 28.49 -15.61 11.46
C CYS A 11 27.54 -15.45 12.66
N ALA A 12 27.79 -14.47 13.53
CA ALA A 12 26.93 -14.17 14.67
C ALA A 12 25.52 -13.73 14.23
N PHE A 13 25.43 -12.86 13.22
CA PHE A 13 24.15 -12.41 12.68
C PHE A 13 23.34 -13.58 12.11
N SER A 14 23.97 -14.47 11.33
CA SER A 14 23.30 -15.63 10.73
C SER A 14 22.72 -16.58 11.79
N GLN A 15 23.50 -16.86 12.85
CA GLN A 15 23.05 -17.71 13.96
C GLN A 15 21.89 -17.09 14.74
N CYS A 16 21.99 -15.80 15.09
CA CYS A 16 20.94 -15.09 15.80
C CYS A 16 19.68 -14.91 14.94
N TYR A 17 19.83 -14.63 13.65
CA TYR A 17 18.72 -14.45 12.72
C TYR A 17 17.86 -15.71 12.62
N ALA A 18 18.48 -16.89 12.47
CA ALA A 18 17.77 -18.16 12.44
C ALA A 18 17.01 -18.46 13.75
N ALA A 19 17.56 -18.07 14.90
CA ALA A 19 16.93 -18.24 16.21
C ALA A 19 15.77 -17.25 16.46
N SER A 20 15.73 -16.12 15.75
CA SER A 20 14.83 -14.98 16.05
C SER A 20 13.47 -15.04 15.35
N LYS A 21 13.12 -16.14 14.69
CA LYS A 21 11.85 -16.31 13.94
C LYS A 21 11.58 -15.15 12.97
N PRO A 22 12.44 -14.96 11.95
CA PRO A 22 12.31 -13.84 11.05
C PRO A 22 10.99 -13.92 10.26
N VAL A 23 10.36 -12.77 10.04
CA VAL A 23 9.13 -12.64 9.26
C VAL A 23 9.39 -11.81 8.00
N ILE A 24 8.74 -12.17 6.91
CA ILE A 24 8.78 -11.39 5.67
C ILE A 24 7.85 -10.20 5.86
N LEU A 25 8.38 -8.99 5.64
CA LEU A 25 7.60 -7.76 5.66
C LEU A 25 7.26 -7.36 4.22
N GLU A 26 6.01 -6.93 4.03
CA GLU A 26 5.52 -6.39 2.77
C GLU A 26 5.46 -4.85 2.86
N PRO A 27 5.81 -4.11 1.79
CA PRO A 27 5.65 -2.66 1.78
C PRO A 27 4.17 -2.27 1.68
N ILE A 28 3.73 -1.43 2.62
CA ILE A 28 2.40 -0.82 2.64
C ILE A 28 2.51 0.61 2.12
N MET A 29 1.71 0.96 1.12
CA MET A 29 1.68 2.28 0.49
C MET A 29 0.48 3.08 0.99
N LEU A 30 0.67 4.37 1.25
CA LEU A 30 -0.43 5.31 1.45
C LEU A 30 -0.83 5.89 0.10
N VAL A 31 -2.07 5.66 -0.30
CA VAL A 31 -2.62 6.12 -1.58
C VAL A 31 -3.80 7.04 -1.32
N GLU A 32 -3.82 8.17 -2.04
CA GLU A 32 -4.93 9.10 -2.06
C GLU A 32 -5.64 9.03 -3.43
N LEU A 33 -6.93 8.72 -3.40
CA LEU A 33 -7.79 8.59 -4.57
C LEU A 33 -8.84 9.69 -4.57
N LYS A 34 -8.98 10.41 -5.67
CA LYS A 34 -10.09 11.33 -5.91
C LYS A 34 -11.10 10.63 -6.81
N VAL A 35 -12.29 10.41 -6.30
CA VAL A 35 -13.36 9.65 -6.94
C VAL A 35 -14.67 10.41 -6.82
N PRO A 36 -15.50 10.50 -7.87
CA PRO A 36 -16.83 11.09 -7.75
C PRO A 36 -17.65 10.41 -6.66
N THR A 37 -18.44 11.17 -5.91
CA THR A 37 -19.21 10.66 -4.76
C THR A 37 -20.15 9.53 -5.14
N GLU A 38 -20.66 9.52 -6.38
CA GLU A 38 -21.50 8.45 -6.94
C GLU A 38 -20.79 7.07 -7.00
N PHE A 39 -19.46 7.03 -7.13
CA PHE A 39 -18.67 5.80 -7.21
C PHE A 39 -17.92 5.46 -5.91
N GLN A 40 -18.00 6.32 -4.89
CA GLN A 40 -17.27 6.16 -3.63
C GLN A 40 -17.47 4.77 -3.01
N GLY A 41 -18.71 4.27 -2.98
CA GLY A 41 -19.03 2.95 -2.41
C GLY A 41 -18.41 1.78 -3.18
N ALA A 42 -18.43 1.84 -4.52
CA ALA A 42 -17.82 0.81 -5.37
C ALA A 42 -16.30 0.77 -5.19
N VAL A 43 -15.66 1.93 -5.12
CA VAL A 43 -14.20 2.06 -4.91
C VAL A 43 -13.81 1.58 -3.53
N ALA A 44 -14.52 2.00 -2.47
CA ALA A 44 -14.28 1.54 -1.11
C ALA A 44 -14.44 0.00 -0.98
N GLY A 45 -15.41 -0.58 -1.68
CA GLY A 45 -15.59 -2.03 -1.73
C GLY A 45 -14.42 -2.76 -2.39
N ASP A 46 -13.89 -2.23 -3.50
CA ASP A 46 -12.74 -2.83 -4.17
C ASP A 46 -11.43 -2.69 -3.36
N LEU A 47 -11.20 -1.54 -2.73
CA LEU A 47 -10.06 -1.33 -1.85
C LEU A 47 -10.04 -2.32 -0.68
N ASN A 48 -11.19 -2.61 -0.08
CA ASN A 48 -11.30 -3.64 0.97
C ASN A 48 -10.93 -5.04 0.44
N LYS A 49 -11.37 -5.41 -0.77
CA LYS A 49 -10.98 -6.69 -1.41
C LYS A 49 -9.47 -6.80 -1.62
N ARG A 50 -8.79 -5.67 -1.82
CA ARG A 50 -7.34 -5.59 -2.00
C ARG A 50 -6.55 -5.54 -0.69
N LYS A 51 -7.18 -5.84 0.45
CA LYS A 51 -6.59 -5.71 1.79
C LYS A 51 -6.18 -4.26 2.11
N GLY A 52 -6.85 -3.28 1.51
CA GLY A 52 -6.67 -1.87 1.80
C GLY A 52 -7.41 -1.48 3.08
N VAL A 53 -6.75 -0.73 3.95
CA VAL A 53 -7.32 -0.14 5.16
C VAL A 53 -7.59 1.33 4.89
N ILE A 54 -8.86 1.74 4.91
CA ILE A 54 -9.24 3.14 4.73
C ILE A 54 -8.86 3.92 5.98
N VAL A 55 -7.97 4.89 5.81
CA VAL A 55 -7.47 5.76 6.89
C VAL A 55 -8.40 6.97 7.08
N GLY A 56 -9.00 7.45 5.99
CA GLY A 56 -9.91 8.58 6.04
C GLY A 56 -10.60 8.83 4.71
N ASN A 57 -11.71 9.54 4.78
CA ASN A 57 -12.46 9.97 3.62
C ASN A 57 -12.89 11.43 3.81
N ASN A 58 -12.51 12.29 2.87
CA ASN A 58 -12.89 13.70 2.85
C ASN A 58 -13.73 13.96 1.60
N GLN A 59 -14.78 14.80 1.72
CA GLN A 59 -15.52 15.28 0.55
C GLN A 59 -14.93 16.61 0.07
N ASP A 60 -14.77 16.73 -1.25
CA ASP A 60 -14.27 17.89 -1.98
C ASP A 60 -15.24 18.21 -3.12
N GLY A 61 -16.31 18.94 -2.80
CA GLY A 61 -17.40 19.25 -3.74
C GLY A 61 -18.16 17.98 -4.16
N ASP A 62 -18.20 17.72 -5.47
CA ASP A 62 -18.83 16.52 -6.03
C ASP A 62 -17.93 15.27 -5.95
N ASP A 63 -16.65 15.45 -5.60
CA ASP A 63 -15.67 14.39 -5.48
C ASP A 63 -15.40 14.01 -4.01
N SER A 64 -14.97 12.78 -3.80
CA SER A 64 -14.56 12.22 -2.52
C SER A 64 -13.08 11.84 -2.60
N ILE A 65 -12.29 12.31 -1.66
CA ILE A 65 -10.88 11.99 -1.48
C ILE A 65 -10.76 10.88 -0.44
N ILE A 66 -10.43 9.67 -0.89
CA ILE A 66 -10.25 8.49 -0.07
C ILE A 66 -8.75 8.27 0.17
N ARG A 67 -8.34 8.22 1.43
CA ARG A 67 -6.99 7.82 1.86
C ARG A 67 -6.99 6.38 2.32
N VAL A 68 -6.13 5.57 1.73
CA VAL A 68 -6.07 4.13 2.00
C VAL A 68 -4.63 3.64 2.11
N CYS A 69 -4.36 2.81 3.11
CA CYS A 69 -3.12 2.04 3.24
C CYS A 69 -3.33 0.68 2.58
N VAL A 70 -2.53 0.33 1.58
CA VAL A 70 -2.70 -0.92 0.84
C VAL A 70 -1.34 -1.57 0.54
N PRO A 71 -1.23 -2.91 0.53
CA PRO A 71 0.00 -3.56 0.11
C PRO A 71 0.38 -3.19 -1.33
N LEU A 72 1.65 -2.85 -1.57
CA LEU A 72 2.14 -2.44 -2.89
C LEU A 72 1.81 -3.47 -3.98
N ASN A 73 1.91 -4.76 -3.64
CA ASN A 73 1.64 -5.88 -4.55
C ASN A 73 0.20 -5.85 -5.12
N ASN A 74 -0.74 -5.22 -4.41
CA ASN A 74 -2.15 -5.21 -4.78
C ASN A 74 -2.60 -3.95 -5.52
N ILE A 75 -1.73 -2.93 -5.62
CA ILE A 75 -2.08 -1.59 -6.13
C ILE A 75 -1.28 -1.15 -7.36
N PHE A 76 -0.24 -1.89 -7.76
CA PHE A 76 0.68 -1.50 -8.83
C PHE A 76 -0.02 -1.22 -10.19
N GLU A 77 -1.03 -2.01 -10.55
CA GLU A 77 -1.81 -1.83 -11.79
C GLU A 77 -3.22 -1.28 -11.55
N TYR A 78 -3.44 -0.64 -10.39
CA TYR A 78 -4.79 -0.26 -9.98
C TYR A 78 -5.41 0.86 -10.82
N SER A 79 -4.59 1.70 -11.45
CA SER A 79 -5.05 2.85 -12.25
C SER A 79 -6.05 2.45 -13.35
N THR A 80 -5.84 1.32 -14.03
CA THR A 80 -6.73 0.84 -15.09
C THR A 80 -8.08 0.36 -14.55
N VAL A 81 -8.04 -0.37 -13.43
CA VAL A 81 -9.25 -0.89 -12.76
C VAL A 81 -10.09 0.25 -12.20
N LEU A 82 -9.43 1.20 -11.51
CA LEU A 82 -10.06 2.40 -10.99
C LEU A 82 -10.76 3.18 -12.10
N ARG A 83 -10.07 3.41 -13.23
CA ARG A 83 -10.62 4.12 -14.37
C ARG A 83 -11.84 3.41 -14.96
N SER A 84 -11.80 2.09 -15.06
CA SER A 84 -12.92 1.28 -15.56
C SER A 84 -14.15 1.35 -14.65
N MET A 85 -13.95 1.31 -13.32
CA MET A 85 -15.03 1.39 -12.33
C MET A 85 -15.72 2.75 -12.27
N THR A 86 -14.98 3.82 -12.55
CA THR A 86 -15.47 5.20 -12.38
C THR A 86 -15.73 5.88 -13.71
N GLN A 87 -15.91 5.10 -14.79
CA GLN A 87 -16.13 5.60 -16.16
C GLN A 87 -15.09 6.64 -16.62
N GLY A 88 -13.85 6.53 -16.17
CA GLY A 88 -12.79 7.46 -16.52
C GLY A 88 -12.63 8.68 -15.62
N LYS A 89 -13.51 8.89 -14.63
CA LYS A 89 -13.57 10.13 -13.85
C LYS A 89 -12.66 10.17 -12.61
N ALA A 90 -12.18 9.03 -12.12
CA ALA A 90 -11.35 9.00 -10.92
C ALA A 90 -9.86 9.07 -11.25
N GLU A 91 -9.14 9.72 -10.35
CA GLU A 91 -7.71 9.95 -10.48
C GLU A 91 -6.98 9.61 -9.16
N ARG A 92 -5.77 9.08 -9.30
CA ARG A 92 -4.87 8.85 -8.17
C ARG A 92 -4.06 10.12 -7.95
N VAL A 93 -4.32 10.82 -6.85
CA VAL A 93 -3.76 12.16 -6.58
C VAL A 93 -2.38 12.09 -5.95
N ASN A 94 -2.12 11.09 -5.10
CA ASN A 94 -0.84 11.01 -4.40
C ASN A 94 -0.47 9.57 -4.00
N SER A 95 0.82 9.26 -4.02
CA SER A 95 1.36 8.07 -3.36
C SER A 95 2.68 8.41 -2.68
N GLN A 96 2.69 8.27 -1.36
CA GLN A 96 3.91 8.37 -0.58
C GLN A 96 4.15 7.05 0.15
#